data_AF-A0A933SII2-F1
#
_entry.id   AF-A0A933SII2-F1
#
_cell.length_a   1.000
_cell.length_b   1.000
_cell.length_c   1.000
_cell.angle_alpha   90.00
_cell.angle_beta   90.00
_cell.angle_gamma   90.00
#
_symmetry.space_group_name_H-M   'P 1'
#
loop_
_entity.id
_entity.type
_entity.pdbx_description
1 polymer ?
#
loop_
_entity_poly.entity_id
_entity_poly.type
_entity_poly.pdbx_seq_one_letter_code
_entity_poly.pdbx_strand_id
1 'polypeptide(L)'
;MSAREQVRVAAVRLRGRVFTAQSHKEAVHVASLRLRLKPATVWRLLGKRGEGFVTTTGRFVSRREAWRIALAAGQVCSRRLARGGEAELVSEDCHGTWGP
;
A
#
# COMPACT_ATOMS: atom_id res chain seq x y z
N MET A 1 -18.83 11.99 -14.12
CA MET A 1 -18.82 10.87 -13.14
C MET A 1 -17.63 11.09 -12.22
N SER A 2 -17.85 11.36 -10.92
CA SER A 2 -16.72 11.44 -9.97
C SER A 2 -16.04 10.08 -9.92
N ALA A 3 -14.79 10.00 -10.38
CA ALA A 3 -14.02 8.76 -10.34
C ALA A 3 -14.00 8.26 -8.88
N ARG A 4 -14.47 7.03 -8.65
CA ARG A 4 -14.38 6.40 -7.32
C ARG A 4 -12.91 6.39 -6.91
N GLU A 5 -12.60 6.78 -5.68
CA GLU A 5 -11.25 6.72 -5.13
C GLU A 5 -10.70 5.29 -5.28
N GLN A 6 -9.45 5.17 -5.74
CA GLN A 6 -8.80 3.90 -6.01
C GLN A 6 -7.47 3.82 -5.26
N VAL A 7 -7.03 2.62 -4.91
CA VAL A 7 -5.67 2.36 -4.44
C VAL A 7 -4.71 2.42 -5.63
N ARG A 8 -3.65 3.23 -5.53
CA ARG A 8 -2.73 3.46 -6.64
C ARG A 8 -1.41 2.72 -6.48
N VAL A 9 -0.75 2.84 -5.33
CA VAL A 9 0.63 2.40 -5.16
C VAL A 9 0.94 2.05 -3.71
N ALA A 10 1.82 1.07 -3.49
CA ALA A 10 2.31 0.74 -2.16
C ALA A 10 3.08 1.92 -1.56
N ALA A 11 2.93 2.12 -0.26
CA ALA A 11 3.51 3.25 0.42
C ALA A 11 3.97 2.88 1.82
N VAL A 12 5.04 3.56 2.26
CA VAL A 12 5.46 3.53 3.66
C VAL A 12 5.50 4.94 4.23
N ARG A 13 4.96 5.11 5.43
CA ARG A 13 4.98 6.37 6.17
C ARG A 13 5.99 6.28 7.30
N LEU A 14 7.04 7.09 7.19
CA LEU A 14 8.11 7.14 8.19
C LEU A 14 8.49 8.58 8.48
N ARG A 15 8.54 8.96 9.77
CA ARG A 15 8.89 10.31 10.24
C ARG A 15 8.06 11.41 9.54
N GLY A 16 6.74 11.19 9.43
CA GLY A 16 5.82 12.14 8.78
C GLY A 16 5.93 12.24 7.26
N ARG A 17 6.82 11.46 6.61
CA ARG A 17 7.00 11.43 5.17
C ARG A 17 6.44 10.13 4.58
N VAL A 18 5.87 10.22 3.39
CA VAL A 18 5.35 9.07 2.64
C VAL A 18 6.29 8.78 1.48
N PHE A 19 6.71 7.52 1.37
CA PHE A 19 7.54 7.02 0.28
C PHE A 19 6.73 5.97 -0.47
N THR A 20 6.66 6.07 -1.79
CA THR A 20 5.82 5.21 -2.64
C THR A 20 6.67 4.41 -3.62
N ALA A 21 6.29 3.16 -3.89
CA ALA A 21 6.89 2.33 -4.94
C ALA A 21 5.95 1.18 -5.32
N GLN A 22 6.31 0.35 -6.29
CA GLN A 22 5.43 -0.73 -6.75
C GLN A 22 5.16 -1.77 -5.65
N SER A 23 6.13 -1.98 -4.75
CA SER A 23 6.00 -2.86 -3.57
C SER A 23 6.40 -2.15 -2.27
N HIS A 24 5.97 -2.69 -1.11
CA HIS A 24 6.43 -2.18 0.19
C HIS A 24 7.96 -2.33 0.36
N LYS A 25 8.55 -3.42 -0.15
CA LYS A 25 10.00 -3.65 -0.13
C LYS A 25 10.75 -2.55 -0.89
N GLU A 26 10.26 -2.18 -2.07
CA GLU A 26 10.83 -1.06 -2.84
C GLU A 26 10.58 0.29 -2.15
N ALA A 27 9.40 0.49 -1.56
CA ALA A 27 9.09 1.74 -0.87
C ALA A 27 10.00 1.93 0.35
N VAL A 28 10.33 0.85 1.06
CA VAL A 28 11.37 0.82 2.10
C VAL A 28 12.75 1.10 1.52
N HIS A 29 13.09 0.54 0.37
CA HIS A 29 14.37 0.85 -0.29
C HIS A 29 14.48 2.33 -0.65
N VAL A 30 13.44 2.92 -1.24
CA VAL A 30 13.36 4.37 -1.53
C VAL A 30 13.51 5.20 -0.26
N ALA A 31 12.80 4.84 0.82
CA ALA A 31 12.92 5.50 2.11
C ALA A 31 14.36 5.40 2.67
N SER A 32 14.99 4.23 2.53
CA SER A 32 16.36 3.97 2.97
C SER A 32 17.37 4.89 2.29
N LEU A 33 17.27 5.04 0.96
CA LEU A 33 18.12 5.94 0.18
C LEU A 33 17.89 7.40 0.56
N ARG A 34 16.63 7.85 0.63
CA ARG A 34 16.30 9.25 0.93
C ARG A 34 16.62 9.68 2.36
N LEU A 35 16.55 8.75 3.31
CA LEU A 35 16.87 9.01 4.71
C LEU A 35 18.31 8.63 5.07
N ARG A 36 19.08 8.08 4.13
CA ARG A 36 20.44 7.54 4.34
C ARG A 36 20.50 6.57 5.52
N LEU A 37 19.51 5.67 5.57
CA LEU A 37 19.40 4.61 6.59
C LEU A 37 19.58 3.25 5.93
N LYS A 38 20.05 2.26 6.70
CA LYS A 38 20.02 0.87 6.24
C LYS A 38 18.56 0.40 6.11
N PRO A 39 18.20 -0.42 5.11
CA PRO A 39 16.84 -0.94 4.96
C PRO A 39 16.30 -1.63 6.23
N ALA A 40 17.14 -2.39 6.93
CA ALA A 40 16.77 -3.02 8.20
C ALA A 40 16.38 -2.00 9.29
N THR A 41 17.05 -0.84 9.33
CA THR A 41 16.70 0.25 10.24
C THR A 41 15.36 0.87 9.86
N VAL A 42 15.10 1.06 8.56
CA VAL A 42 13.81 1.56 8.07
C VAL A 42 12.68 0.62 8.47
N TRP A 43 12.85 -0.70 8.27
CA TRP A 43 11.90 -1.72 8.70
C TRP A 43 11.61 -1.66 10.19
N ARG A 44 12.66 -1.53 11.02
CA ARG A 44 12.50 -1.41 12.48
C ARG A 44 11.73 -0.15 12.87
N LEU A 45 11.99 0.98 12.21
CA LEU A 45 11.37 2.26 12.53
C LEU A 45 9.94 2.38 11.99
N LEU A 46 9.59 1.66 10.92
CA LEU A 46 8.25 1.65 10.33
C LEU A 46 7.21 1.14 11.34
N GLY A 47 7.56 0.07 12.06
CA GLY A 47 6.64 -0.66 12.92
C GLY A 47 5.44 -1.24 12.15
N LYS A 48 4.47 -1.81 12.89
CA LYS A 48 3.29 -2.48 12.30
C LYS A 48 2.32 -1.55 11.55
N ARG A 49 2.42 -0.23 11.74
CA ARG A 49 1.48 0.77 11.17
C ARG A 49 2.11 1.67 10.11
N GLY A 50 3.40 1.48 9.81
CA GLY A 50 4.11 2.29 8.83
C GLY A 50 3.79 1.91 7.38
N GLU A 51 3.22 0.74 7.15
CA GLU A 51 2.88 0.24 5.82
C GLU A 51 1.45 0.60 5.43
N GLY A 52 1.27 0.98 4.17
CA GLY A 52 -0.02 1.37 3.63
C GLY A 52 0.04 1.55 2.12
N PHE A 53 -0.86 2.37 1.62
CA PHE A 53 -0.96 2.67 0.20
C PHE A 53 -1.29 4.15 0.00
N VAL A 54 -0.99 4.67 -1.17
CA VAL A 54 -1.49 5.98 -1.61
C VAL A 54 -2.64 5.76 -2.59
N THR A 55 -3.72 6.52 -2.41
CA THR A 55 -4.90 6.47 -3.29
C THR A 55 -4.78 7.45 -4.46
N THR A 56 -5.71 7.39 -5.41
CA THR A 56 -5.81 8.35 -6.53
C THR A 56 -6.06 9.78 -6.07
N THR A 57 -6.55 9.99 -4.85
CA THR A 57 -6.72 11.33 -4.24
C THR A 57 -5.46 11.83 -3.53
N GLY A 58 -4.39 11.04 -3.51
CA GLY A 58 -3.12 11.38 -2.85
C GLY A 58 -3.09 11.09 -1.35
N ARG A 59 -4.14 10.48 -0.78
CA ARG A 59 -4.19 10.12 0.64
C ARG A 59 -3.35 8.88 0.92
N PHE A 60 -2.55 8.92 1.99
CA PHE A 60 -1.96 7.72 2.57
C PHE A 60 -3.01 7.01 3.44
N VAL A 61 -3.27 5.75 3.16
CA VAL A 61 -4.26 4.91 3.84
C VAL A 61 -3.62 3.63 4.37
N SER A 62 -4.14 3.12 5.49
CA SER A 62 -3.71 1.83 6.05
C SER A 62 -4.06 0.67 5.12
N ARG A 63 -3.44 -0.51 5.30
CA ARG A 63 -3.79 -1.72 4.53
C ARG A 63 -5.28 -2.07 4.59
N ARG A 64 -5.90 -1.97 5.76
CA ARG A 64 -7.34 -2.23 5.97
C ARG A 64 -8.23 -1.21 5.26
N GLU A 65 -7.84 0.06 5.24
CA GLU A 65 -8.59 1.09 4.51
C GLU A 65 -8.39 0.95 3.00
N ALA A 66 -7.16 0.72 2.56
CA ALA A 66 -6.84 0.41 1.17
C ALA A 66 -7.69 -0.77 0.68
N TRP A 67 -7.82 -1.84 1.47
CA TRP A 67 -8.65 -2.99 1.11
C TRP A 67 -10.10 -2.59 0.83
N ARG A 68 -10.71 -1.79 1.71
CA ARG A 68 -12.08 -1.30 1.52
C ARG A 68 -12.22 -0.43 0.26
N ILE A 69 -11.26 0.45 0.02
CA ILE A 69 -11.23 1.31 -1.16
C ILE A 69 -11.10 0.47 -2.43
N ALA A 70 -10.14 -0.45 -2.46
CA ALA A 70 -9.93 -1.35 -3.59
C ALA A 70 -11.16 -2.21 -3.86
N LEU A 71 -11.81 -2.76 -2.83
CA LEU A 71 -13.03 -3.54 -2.97
C LEU A 71 -14.17 -2.69 -3.56
N ALA A 72 -14.38 -1.47 -3.05
CA ALA A 72 -15.41 -0.55 -3.55
C ALA A 72 -15.13 -0.06 -4.99
N ALA A 73 -13.85 0.03 -5.37
CA ALA A 73 -13.38 0.37 -6.70
C ALA A 73 -13.36 -0.83 -7.67
N GLY A 74 -13.67 -2.04 -7.20
CA GLY A 74 -13.56 -3.26 -8.01
C GLY A 74 -12.12 -3.68 -8.31
N GLN A 75 -11.14 -3.14 -7.58
CA GLN A 75 -9.71 -3.44 -7.73
C GLN A 75 -9.27 -4.75 -7.06
N VAL A 76 -10.16 -5.42 -6.32
CA VAL A 76 -9.89 -6.75 -5.79
C VAL A 76 -11.14 -7.61 -5.92
N CYS A 77 -10.98 -8.83 -6.44
CA CYS A 77 -12.06 -9.80 -6.48
C CYS A 77 -12.24 -10.44 -5.11
N SER A 78 -13.49 -10.46 -4.61
CA SER A 78 -13.88 -11.00 -3.30
C SER A 78 -13.49 -12.47 -3.04
N ARG A 79 -13.05 -13.23 -4.05
CA ARG A 79 -12.70 -14.66 -3.92
C ARG A 79 -11.59 -14.99 -2.89
N ARG A 80 -10.77 -14.02 -2.46
CA ARG A 80 -9.83 -14.21 -1.34
C ARG A 80 -10.51 -14.37 0.03
N LEU A 81 -11.81 -14.03 0.16
CA LEU A 81 -12.60 -14.22 1.38
C LEU A 81 -12.72 -15.69 1.84
N ALA A 82 -12.53 -16.67 0.96
CA ALA A 82 -12.81 -18.07 1.26
C ALA A 82 -11.79 -18.77 2.20
N ARG A 83 -10.72 -18.08 2.65
CA ARG A 83 -9.66 -18.68 3.50
C ARG A 83 -9.50 -18.06 4.90
N GLY A 84 -10.49 -17.30 5.40
CA GLY A 84 -10.63 -17.03 6.84
C GLY A 84 -9.53 -16.18 7.52
N GLY A 85 -8.80 -15.34 6.79
CA GLY A 85 -7.87 -14.36 7.37
C GLY A 85 -8.43 -12.94 7.31
N GLU A 86 -8.18 -12.10 8.33
CA GLU A 86 -8.46 -10.66 8.28
C GLU A 86 -7.87 -10.09 6.97
N ALA A 87 -8.72 -9.59 6.08
CA ALA A 87 -8.34 -9.26 4.71
C ALA A 87 -7.49 -7.98 4.65
N GLU A 88 -6.16 -8.13 4.81
CA GLU A 88 -5.20 -7.08 4.48
C GLU A 88 -4.85 -7.13 2.98
N LEU A 89 -4.86 -5.97 2.34
CA LEU A 89 -4.31 -5.80 0.99
C LEU A 89 -2.78 -5.98 1.07
N VAL A 90 -2.25 -6.99 0.38
CA VAL A 90 -0.80 -7.21 0.24
C VAL A 90 -0.32 -6.61 -1.08
N SER A 91 0.94 -6.17 -1.15
CA SER A 91 1.49 -5.49 -2.35
C SER A 91 1.36 -6.32 -3.63
N GLU A 92 1.35 -7.64 -3.50
CA GLU A 92 1.20 -8.60 -4.60
C GLU A 92 -0.14 -8.48 -5.33
N ASP A 93 -1.18 -7.95 -4.68
CA ASP A 93 -2.50 -7.71 -5.29
C ASP A 93 -2.52 -6.52 -6.25
N CYS A 94 -1.52 -5.64 -6.18
CA CYS A 94 -1.43 -4.49 -7.07
C CYS A 94 -0.83 -4.81 -8.45
N HIS A 95 -0.28 -6.03 -8.65
CA HIS A 95 0.44 -6.43 -9.87
C HIS A 95 -0.44 -7.07 -10.95
N GLY A 96 -1.72 -7.32 -10.68
CA GLY A 96 -2.65 -7.85 -11.69
C GLY A 96 -3.11 -6.77 -12.65
N THR A 97 -2.43 -6.67 -13.80
CA THR A 97 -2.86 -6.01 -15.05
C THR A 97 -4.25 -5.37 -15.01
N TRP A 98 -4.30 -4.08 -14.65
CA TRP A 98 -5.43 -3.20 -14.88
C TRP A 98 -5.33 -2.73 -16.32
N GLY A 99 -5.98 -3.42 -17.25
CA GLY A 99 -6.02 -3.00 -18.66
C GLY A 99 -7.34 -2.30 -19.02
N PRO A 100 -7.38 -1.53 -20.12
CA PRO A 100 -6.25 -0.97 -20.89
C PRO A 100 -5.78 0.40 -20.40
#